data_AF-A0AAX1U5M8-F1
#
_entry.id   AF-A0AAX1U5M8-F1
#
_cell.length_a   1.000
_cell.length_b   1.000
_cell.length_c   1.000
_cell.angle_alpha   90.00
_cell.angle_beta   90.00
_cell.angle_gamma   90.00
#
_symmetry.space_group_name_H-M   'P 1'
#
loop_
_entity.id
_entity.type
_entity.pdbx_description
1 polymer ?
#
loop_
_entity_poly.entity_id
_entity_poly.type
_entity_poly.pdbx_seq_one_letter_code
_entity_poly.pdbx_strand_id
1 'polypeptide(L)'
;MENDVIYAYTPYYVVKKILKKTTSKGFKDLKVGDVFRLKVPIKRWGCSCHGTYATYIDLCVGDKVYEAISSMNLVNQRLKCVEFEEWRSETHESI
;
A
#
# COMPACT_ATOMS: atom_id res chain seq x y z
N MET A 1 25.22 -11.01 -4.66
CA MET A 1 24.99 -9.70 -4.01
C MET A 1 23.49 -9.56 -3.87
N GLU A 2 22.97 -9.77 -2.67
CA GLU A 2 21.59 -9.37 -2.36
C GLU A 2 21.54 -7.86 -2.55
N ASN A 3 20.72 -7.40 -3.49
CA ASN A 3 20.52 -5.97 -3.65
C ASN A 3 19.73 -5.51 -2.43
N ASP A 4 20.31 -4.66 -1.58
CA ASP A 4 19.61 -4.00 -0.50
C ASP A 4 18.42 -3.22 -1.08
N VAL A 5 17.21 -3.78 -0.97
CA VAL A 5 15.99 -3.10 -1.40
C VAL A 5 15.56 -2.20 -0.25
N ILE A 6 15.67 -0.90 -0.45
CA ILE A 6 15.10 0.09 0.46
C ILE A 6 13.60 0.16 0.20
N TYR A 7 12.78 0.33 1.23
CA TYR A 7 11.34 0.49 1.08
C TYR A 7 10.89 1.85 1.64
N ALA A 8 10.06 2.56 0.89
CA ALA A 8 9.26 3.66 1.41
C ALA A 8 7.89 3.14 1.87
N TYR A 9 7.38 3.72 2.94
CA TYR A 9 6.07 3.38 3.50
C TYR A 9 5.23 4.64 3.64
N THR A 10 3.93 4.52 3.38
CA THR A 10 2.96 5.54 3.82
C THR A 10 2.69 5.39 5.31
N PRO A 11 2.05 6.40 5.95
CA PRO A 11 1.35 6.19 7.21
C PRO A 11 0.40 5.00 7.15
N TYR A 12 0.00 4.54 8.33
CA TYR A 12 -1.11 3.61 8.44
C TYR A 12 -2.43 4.35 8.25
N TYR A 13 -3.40 3.65 7.68
CA TYR A 13 -4.74 4.14 7.44
C TYR A 13 -5.75 3.13 7.97
N VAL A 14 -6.84 3.61 8.55
CA VAL A 14 -7.97 2.77 8.96
C VAL A 14 -9.14 2.95 7.99
N VAL A 15 -9.73 1.84 7.55
CA VAL A 15 -10.89 1.84 6.66
C VAL A 15 -12.14 2.26 7.43
N LYS A 16 -12.78 3.35 6.99
CA LYS A 16 -14.07 3.80 7.55
C LYS A 16 -15.26 3.25 6.79
N LYS A 17 -15.14 3.15 5.46
CA LYS A 17 -16.26 2.74 4.61
C LYS A 17 -15.77 2.14 3.30
N ILE A 18 -16.45 1.09 2.85
CA ILE A 18 -16.27 0.56 1.49
C ILE A 18 -17.29 1.25 0.57
N LEU A 19 -16.82 2.08 -0.35
CA LEU A 19 -17.68 2.80 -1.31
C LEU A 19 -18.05 1.92 -2.49
N LYS A 20 -17.10 1.12 -2.98
CA LYS A 20 -17.28 0.29 -4.15
C LYS A 20 -16.47 -1.00 -4.03
N LYS A 21 -17.07 -2.14 -4.41
CA LYS A 21 -16.32 -3.40 -4.50
C LYS A 21 -15.38 -3.37 -5.70
N THR A 22 -14.15 -3.80 -5.48
CA THR A 22 -13.12 -3.95 -6.51
C THR A 22 -12.77 -5.43 -6.67
N THR A 23 -12.22 -5.81 -7.83
CA THR A 23 -11.67 -7.15 -8.06
C THR A 23 -10.17 -7.22 -7.74
N SER A 24 -9.55 -6.08 -7.43
CA SER A 24 -8.13 -5.98 -7.08
C SER A 24 -7.83 -6.74 -5.80
N LYS A 25 -6.89 -7.68 -5.85
CA LYS A 25 -6.40 -8.38 -4.65
C LYS A 25 -5.93 -7.37 -3.58
N GLY A 26 -6.14 -7.69 -2.31
CA GLY A 26 -5.91 -6.77 -1.19
C GLY A 26 -7.10 -5.84 -0.99
N PHE A 27 -7.35 -4.90 -1.91
CA PHE A 27 -8.45 -3.94 -1.77
C PHE A 27 -9.85 -4.57 -1.78
N LYS A 28 -10.04 -5.69 -2.49
CA LYS A 28 -11.33 -6.41 -2.50
C LYS A 28 -11.66 -7.06 -1.16
N ASP A 29 -10.62 -7.37 -0.39
CA ASP A 29 -10.70 -8.11 0.86
C ASP A 29 -10.71 -7.18 2.08
N LEU A 30 -10.52 -5.86 1.87
CA LEU A 30 -10.61 -4.84 2.90
C LEU A 30 -12.01 -4.78 3.51
N LYS A 31 -12.05 -4.64 4.82
CA LYS A 31 -13.25 -4.48 5.63
C LYS A 31 -13.18 -3.18 6.42
N VAL A 32 -14.33 -2.69 6.85
CA VAL A 32 -14.40 -1.56 7.78
C VAL A 32 -13.68 -1.92 9.07
N GLY A 33 -12.80 -1.03 9.54
CA GLY A 33 -11.93 -1.23 10.69
C GLY A 33 -10.56 -1.83 10.36
N ASP A 34 -10.33 -2.32 9.13
CA ASP A 34 -9.01 -2.81 8.75
C ASP A 34 -7.98 -1.67 8.72
N VAL A 35 -6.79 -1.96 9.22
CA VAL A 35 -5.64 -1.07 9.15
C VAL A 35 -4.72 -1.51 8.03
N PHE A 36 -4.39 -0.59 7.13
CA PHE A 36 -3.51 -0.85 6.00
C PHE A 36 -2.45 0.24 5.81
N ARG A 37 -1.39 -0.07 5.06
CA ARG A 37 -0.42 0.91 4.55
C ARG A 37 0.09 0.48 3.18
N LEU A 38 0.65 1.42 2.43
CA LEU A 38 1.32 1.12 1.17
C LEU A 38 2.81 0.98 1.40
N LYS A 39 3.41 -0.02 0.76
CA LYS A 39 4.85 -0.31 0.78
C LYS A 39 5.38 -0.20 -0.66
N VAL A 40 6.42 0.60 -0.83
CA VAL A 40 7.01 0.91 -2.14
C VAL A 40 8.49 0.54 -2.13
N PRO A 41 8.92 -0.51 -2.86
CA PRO A 41 10.33 -0.83 -3.04
C PRO A 41 11.02 0.24 -3.88
N ILE A 42 12.04 0.87 -3.31
CA ILE A 42 12.98 1.74 -3.98
C ILE A 42 14.12 0.85 -4.49
N LYS A 43 13.96 0.31 -5.70
CA LYS A 43 15.04 -0.41 -6.39
C LYS A 43 15.78 0.54 -7.31
N ARG A 44 17.11 0.62 -7.17
CA ARG A 44 17.98 1.20 -8.20
C ARG A 44 18.23 0.11 -9.24
N TRP A 45 17.53 0.17 -10.38
CA TRP A 45 17.83 -0.75 -11.50
C TRP A 45 18.33 0.04 -12.71
N GLY A 46 19.56 -0.25 -13.12
CA GLY A 46 20.17 0.33 -14.30
C GLY A 46 21.41 -0.46 -14.71
N CYS A 47 21.27 -1.31 -15.72
CA CYS A 47 22.35 -1.63 -16.65
C CYS A 47 21.79 -1.86 -18.06
N SER A 48 20.84 -1.02 -18.47
CA SER A 48 20.43 -0.92 -19.87
C SER A 48 19.93 0.50 -20.15
N CYS A 49 20.29 1.01 -21.31
CA CYS A 49 20.35 2.41 -21.74
C CYS A 49 19.05 3.24 -21.75
N HIS A 50 17.93 2.72 -21.22
CA HIS A 50 16.63 3.40 -21.14
C HIS A 50 15.89 3.03 -19.85
N GLY A 51 16.37 3.50 -18.70
CA GLY A 51 15.91 3.09 -17.37
C GLY A 51 14.39 3.21 -17.15
N THR A 52 13.72 2.06 -17.13
CA THR A 52 12.28 1.96 -16.80
C THR A 52 12.14 1.61 -15.33
N TYR A 53 11.63 2.54 -14.53
CA TYR A 53 11.29 2.31 -13.12
C TYR A 53 9.99 1.50 -13.04
N ALA A 54 10.08 0.18 -12.84
CA ALA A 54 8.92 -0.62 -12.45
C ALA A 54 8.77 -0.55 -10.93
N THR A 55 8.09 0.49 -10.44
CA THR A 55 7.74 0.63 -9.02
C THR A 55 6.42 -0.11 -8.78
N TYR A 56 6.49 -1.36 -8.31
CA TYR A 56 5.32 -2.08 -7.82
C TYR A 56 4.96 -1.57 -6.43
N ILE A 57 3.69 -1.27 -6.18
CA ILE A 57 3.23 -0.82 -4.87
C ILE A 57 2.51 -1.99 -4.22
N ASP A 58 2.99 -2.37 -3.04
CA ASP A 58 2.41 -3.44 -2.23
C ASP A 58 1.41 -2.82 -1.24
N LEU A 59 0.30 -3.50 -1.03
CA LEU A 59 -0.67 -3.17 0.02
C LEU A 59 -0.41 -4.08 1.22
N CYS A 60 -0.08 -3.50 2.37
CA CYS A 60 0.02 -4.22 3.63
C CYS A 60 -1.28 -4.04 4.42
N VAL A 61 -1.94 -5.13 4.83
CA VAL A 61 -3.12 -5.13 5.70
C VAL A 61 -2.84 -6.05 6.88
N GLY A 62 -2.64 -5.48 8.07
CA GLY A 62 -2.04 -6.23 9.19
C GLY A 62 -0.72 -6.92 8.78
N ASP A 63 -0.63 -8.22 9.02
CA ASP A 63 0.54 -9.06 8.65
C ASP A 63 0.54 -9.51 7.18
N LYS A 64 -0.55 -9.26 6.43
CA LYS A 64 -0.68 -9.71 5.04
C LYS A 64 -0.10 -8.66 4.09
N VAL A 65 0.73 -9.12 3.17
CA VAL A 65 1.26 -8.29 2.06
C VAL A 65 0.62 -8.78 0.77
N TYR A 66 -0.07 -7.86 0.09
CA TYR A 66 -0.65 -8.09 -1.22
C TYR A 66 0.23 -7.40 -2.25
N GLU A 67 1.00 -8.19 -2.99
CA GLU A 67 1.84 -7.67 -4.07
C GLU A 67 1.01 -7.13 -5.24
N ALA A 68 1.64 -6.22 -5.99
CA ALA A 68 1.32 -5.91 -7.38
C ALA A 68 0.16 -4.94 -7.64
N ILE A 69 0.34 -3.68 -7.24
CA ILE A 69 -0.22 -2.57 -8.01
C ILE A 69 0.89 -2.00 -8.90
N SER A 70 0.78 -2.22 -10.21
CA SER A 70 1.81 -1.93 -11.22
C SER A 70 2.03 -0.44 -11.51
N SER A 71 1.25 0.46 -10.90
CA SER A 71 1.35 1.90 -11.10
C SER A 71 0.62 2.68 -10.00
N MET A 72 1.16 3.83 -9.61
CA MET A 72 0.51 4.79 -8.70
C MET A 72 -0.87 5.24 -9.19
N ASN A 73 -1.09 5.29 -10.51
CA ASN A 73 -2.39 5.63 -11.08
C ASN A 73 -3.47 4.61 -10.72
N LEU A 74 -3.10 3.32 -10.70
CA LEU A 74 -4.01 2.25 -10.28
C LEU A 74 -4.28 2.32 -8.78
N VAL A 75 -3.28 2.68 -7.97
CA VAL A 75 -3.47 2.91 -6.52
C VAL A 75 -4.52 3.98 -6.30
N ASN A 76 -4.40 5.14 -6.94
CA ASN A 76 -5.38 6.23 -6.81
C ASN A 76 -6.81 5.76 -7.18
N GLN A 77 -6.96 5.01 -8.27
CA GLN A 77 -8.27 4.44 -8.64
C GLN A 77 -8.82 3.46 -7.60
N ARG A 78 -7.96 2.67 -6.94
CA ARG A 78 -8.38 1.75 -5.88
C ARG A 78 -8.73 2.48 -4.59
N LEU A 79 -7.98 3.51 -4.22
CA LEU A 79 -8.26 4.34 -3.05
C LEU A 79 -9.63 5.02 -3.16
N LYS A 80 -10.07 5.40 -4.37
CA LYS A 80 -11.46 5.92 -4.58
C LYS A 80 -12.57 4.93 -4.24
N CYS A 81 -12.26 3.64 -4.06
CA CYS A 81 -13.25 2.62 -3.72
C CYS A 81 -13.50 2.54 -2.20
N VAL A 82 -12.74 3.26 -1.37
CA VAL A 82 -12.72 3.14 0.09
C VAL A 82 -12.56 4.52 0.71
N GLU A 83 -13.32 4.84 1.75
CA GLU A 83 -13.04 5.99 2.63
C GLU A 83 -12.16 5.51 3.78
N PHE A 84 -11.09 6.26 4.05
CA PHE A 84 -10.10 5.95 5.08
C PHE A 84 -9.56 7.24 5.70
N GLU A 85 -9.04 7.13 6.90
CA GLU A 85 -8.33 8.22 7.58
C GLU A 85 -6.95 7.74 8.02
N GLU A 86 -6.04 8.68 8.20
CA GLU A 86 -4.72 8.39 8.78
C GLU A 86 -4.90 7.84 10.20
N TRP A 87 -4.41 6.61 10.41
CA TRP A 87 -4.39 6.01 11.73
C TRP A 87 -3.18 6.55 12.47
N ARG A 88 -3.41 7.62 13.22
CA ARG A 88 -2.48 8.07 14.24
C ARG A 88 -2.70 7.17 15.43
N SER A 89 -1.66 6.41 15.81
CA SER A 89 -1.65 5.76 17.11
C SER A 89 -1.54 6.86 18.17
N GLU A 90 -2.64 7.56 18.46
CA GLU A 90 -2.72 8.31 19.70
C GLU A 90 -2.68 7.28 20.82
N THR A 91 -1.51 7.18 21.46
CA THR A 91 -1.31 6.83 22.87
C THR A 91 -2.41 5.97 23.49
N HIS A 92 -2.32 4.65 23.29
CA HIS A 92 -2.91 3.68 24.22
C HIS A 92 -1.86 3.24 25.25
N GLU A 93 -1.14 4.21 25.83
CA GLU A 93 -0.73 4.10 27.22
C GLU A 93 -1.92 4.58 28.05
N SER A 94 -2.91 3.70 28.21
CA SER A 94 -4.00 3.92 29.17
C SER A 94 -3.65 3.23 30.47
N ILE A 95 -3.46 4.06 31.50
CA ILE A 95 -3.41 3.79 32.96
C ILE A 95 -2.06 3.33 33.49
#